data_AF-A0A5N6Z822-F1
#
_entry.id   AF-A0A5N6Z822-F1
#
_cell.length_a   1.000
_cell.length_b   1.000
_cell.length_c   1.000
_cell.angle_alpha   90.00
_cell.angle_beta   90.00
_cell.angle_gamma   90.00
#
_symmetry.space_group_name_H-M   'P 1'
#
loop_
_entity.id
_entity.type
_entity.pdbx_description
1 polymer ?
#
loop_
_entity_poly.entity_id
_entity_poly.type
_entity_poly.pdbx_seq_one_letter_code
_entity_poly.pdbx_strand_id
1 'polypeptide(L)'
;MLKTIVAAERACSLCGSSFNTRRIRTPEEPQHFAWGYHEDERFVNAWSDLDPRPNLSTWIERIGVQCPTAETGCYYILRQYHPQNQDPDPDDCWIIFLDFEEEQVPTVGHRFNIHRDIKKRPGKIGIWVEDLEHIASPGCRTNGGYCGYRITEKEMRGCQRVQTLLPKTHSYQKSPDDFEFEVNSKFFLSGLYDGLLNKTRLRLSVLGRRRDMVYEIGQPAFPFHPWCFGVYTQLSQRYLGYVEVDALCSFFEHIRSYNREFFYFLCPAISRSRDFQWIHHPGDEWLAANPYYVPKLRDLMNMAMDPSAASNLQSAALRPQMYISPTATSHFATTNPFAKLPPEINYMILDYLGEFDILDMRLVSRVFYQLPNRVWLRMIREKMPWLWEIQNEDPPYFWATMTASDIRHRRVDPGKMEQHLARWTMPKVCYETMNWFKLYVGITKHWGELKGLQNRRRIWNYQEKRLVQLEYHMSDIASDSMSTESD
;
A
#
# COMPACT_ATOMS: atom_id res chain seq x y z
N MET A 1 -22.67 -16.72 28.45
CA MET A 1 -21.37 -16.06 28.74
C MET A 1 -20.38 -16.43 27.63
N LEU A 2 -20.45 -15.71 26.49
CA LEU A 2 -19.54 -15.69 25.31
C LEU A 2 -20.29 -15.12 24.08
N LYS A 3 -21.02 -14.02 24.28
CA LYS A 3 -21.35 -13.09 23.19
C LYS A 3 -20.35 -11.94 23.34
N THR A 4 -19.80 -11.46 22.23
CA THR A 4 -19.04 -10.19 22.11
C THR A 4 -17.50 -10.23 22.20
N ILE A 5 -16.79 -11.13 21.50
CA ILE A 5 -15.43 -10.82 20.99
C ILE A 5 -15.18 -11.59 19.68
N VAL A 6 -15.61 -11.07 18.53
CA VAL A 6 -15.02 -11.42 17.22
C VAL A 6 -15.13 -10.18 16.31
N ALA A 7 -14.19 -9.24 16.44
CA ALA A 7 -13.85 -8.37 15.32
C ALA A 7 -12.81 -9.14 14.49
N ALA A 8 -13.27 -9.90 13.50
CA ALA A 8 -12.34 -10.47 12.53
C ALA A 8 -11.79 -9.31 11.69
N GLU A 9 -10.47 -9.15 11.68
CA GLU A 9 -9.73 -8.20 10.84
C GLU A 9 -10.22 -8.28 9.38
N ARG A 10 -10.72 -7.18 8.82
CA ARG A 10 -11.24 -7.14 7.45
C ARG A 10 -10.11 -6.73 6.51
N ALA A 11 -9.52 -7.73 5.87
CA ALA A 11 -8.45 -7.55 4.91
C ALA A 11 -8.98 -7.41 3.48
N CYS A 12 -8.25 -6.65 2.67
CA CYS A 12 -8.44 -6.62 1.23
C CYS A 12 -8.17 -8.01 0.64
N SER A 13 -9.14 -8.56 -0.07
CA SER A 13 -9.02 -9.84 -0.76
C SER A 13 -7.89 -9.82 -1.80
N LEU A 14 -7.57 -8.67 -2.37
CA LEU A 14 -6.56 -8.53 -3.42
C LEU A 14 -5.12 -8.30 -2.94
N CYS A 15 -4.86 -8.00 -1.67
CA CYS A 15 -3.51 -7.81 -1.14
C CYS A 15 -3.28 -8.31 0.29
N GLY A 16 -4.32 -8.69 1.01
CA GLY A 16 -4.24 -9.16 2.39
C GLY A 16 -3.97 -8.09 3.44
N SER A 17 -3.71 -6.82 3.06
CA SER A 17 -3.63 -5.69 3.99
C SER A 17 -4.99 -5.33 4.55
N SER A 18 -5.01 -4.85 5.79
CA SER A 18 -6.20 -4.35 6.46
C SER A 18 -6.73 -3.04 5.85
N PHE A 19 -8.06 -2.91 5.77
CA PHE A 19 -8.72 -1.62 5.54
C PHE A 19 -8.74 -0.72 6.79
N ASN A 20 -8.58 -1.34 7.96
CA ASN A 20 -8.55 -0.74 9.28
C ASN A 20 -7.15 -0.14 9.59
N THR A 21 -6.48 0.41 8.58
CA THR A 21 -5.16 1.04 8.73
C THR A 21 -5.30 2.45 9.30
N ARG A 22 -4.60 2.74 10.41
CA ARG A 22 -4.68 4.00 11.17
C ARG A 22 -3.45 4.88 10.95
N ARG A 23 -3.62 6.19 11.16
CA ARG A 23 -2.52 7.16 11.09
C ARG A 23 -2.54 8.12 12.26
N ILE A 24 -1.36 8.32 12.83
CA ILE A 24 -1.10 9.28 13.90
C ILE A 24 -0.38 10.48 13.28
N ARG A 25 -0.94 11.67 13.43
CA ARG A 25 -0.39 12.89 12.84
C ARG A 25 0.78 13.44 13.66
N THR A 26 1.57 14.27 13.01
CA THR A 26 2.58 15.12 13.67
C THR A 26 1.94 16.37 14.29
N PRO A 27 2.64 17.10 15.19
CA PRO A 27 2.13 18.33 15.79
C PRO A 27 1.75 19.42 14.78
N GLU A 28 2.52 19.51 13.68
CA GLU A 28 2.38 20.54 12.64
C GLU A 28 1.29 20.19 11.62
N GLU A 29 0.87 18.92 11.59
CA GLU A 29 -0.16 18.46 10.67
C GLU A 29 -1.58 18.82 11.15
N PRO A 30 -2.48 19.21 10.23
CA PRO A 30 -3.89 19.42 10.54
C PRO A 30 -4.56 18.19 11.16
N GLN A 31 -5.60 18.41 11.94
CA GLN A 31 -6.32 17.35 12.65
C GLN A 31 -6.84 16.24 11.73
N HIS A 32 -7.32 16.59 10.54
CA HIS A 32 -7.88 15.64 9.57
C HIS A 32 -6.82 14.75 8.89
N PHE A 33 -5.52 14.90 9.23
CA PHE A 33 -4.45 13.99 8.80
C PHE A 33 -4.23 12.82 9.78
N ALA A 34 -4.97 12.79 10.90
CA ALA A 34 -5.13 11.59 11.72
C ALA A 34 -6.43 10.87 11.36
N TRP A 35 -6.47 9.56 11.58
CA TRP A 35 -7.69 8.75 11.46
C TRP A 35 -7.53 7.41 12.19
N GLY A 36 -8.66 6.92 12.70
CA GLY A 36 -8.79 5.63 13.39
C GLY A 36 -9.32 4.53 12.48
N TYR A 37 -9.96 3.52 13.08
CA TYR A 37 -10.42 2.31 12.40
C TYR A 37 -11.66 2.54 11.53
N HIS A 38 -12.56 3.38 12.00
CA HIS A 38 -13.86 3.61 11.39
C HIS A 38 -13.93 5.01 10.77
N GLU A 39 -14.84 5.23 9.82
CA GLU A 39 -15.04 6.56 9.18
C GLU A 39 -15.34 7.64 10.23
N ASP A 40 -15.98 7.26 11.34
CA ASP A 40 -16.32 8.16 12.45
C ASP A 40 -15.13 8.43 13.40
N GLU A 41 -14.09 7.58 13.39
CA GLU A 41 -12.90 7.75 14.23
C GLU A 41 -11.90 8.68 13.55
N ARG A 42 -11.86 9.94 14.01
CA ARG A 42 -11.03 10.99 13.39
C ARG A 42 -9.57 11.01 13.86
N PHE A 43 -9.18 10.14 14.78
CA PHE A 43 -7.82 10.09 15.32
C PHE A 43 -7.53 8.75 16.02
N VAL A 44 -6.26 8.48 16.29
CA VAL A 44 -5.84 7.35 17.13
C VAL A 44 -5.90 7.79 18.58
N ASN A 45 -6.74 7.11 19.36
CA ASN A 45 -6.95 7.43 20.76
C ASN A 45 -5.93 6.72 21.68
N ALA A 46 -5.87 7.15 22.94
CA ALA A 46 -4.91 6.63 23.91
C ALA A 46 -5.09 5.13 24.22
N TRP A 47 -6.28 4.56 24.02
CA TRP A 47 -6.52 3.11 24.16
C TRP A 47 -5.52 2.29 23.34
N SER A 48 -5.15 2.79 22.17
CA SER A 48 -4.25 2.11 21.24
C SER A 48 -2.80 1.99 21.75
N ASP A 49 -2.46 2.74 22.81
CA ASP A 49 -1.15 2.73 23.45
C ASP A 49 -1.15 1.94 24.76
N LEU A 50 -2.30 1.43 25.19
CA LEU A 50 -2.45 0.60 26.38
C LEU A 50 -2.33 -0.87 25.96
N ASP A 51 -1.34 -1.60 26.50
CA ASP A 51 -1.08 -3.03 26.21
C ASP A 51 -2.03 -3.93 27.02
N PRO A 52 -3.08 -4.54 26.45
CA PRO A 52 -3.96 -5.43 27.19
C PRO A 52 -3.41 -6.86 27.08
N ARG A 53 -2.44 -7.24 27.91
CA ARG A 53 -1.93 -8.62 27.89
C ARG A 53 -3.00 -9.61 28.39
N PRO A 54 -3.23 -10.75 27.71
CA PRO A 54 -4.38 -11.62 28.00
C PRO A 54 -4.26 -12.52 29.26
N ASN A 55 -3.10 -12.68 29.92
CA ASN A 55 -2.84 -13.81 30.84
C ASN A 55 -2.56 -13.50 32.35
N LEU A 56 -3.02 -12.41 32.97
CA LEU A 56 -2.77 -12.09 34.42
C LEU A 56 -3.99 -11.60 35.24
N SER A 57 -3.98 -11.57 36.57
CA SER A 57 -5.25 -11.53 37.35
C SER A 57 -6.09 -10.23 37.38
N THR A 58 -5.61 -9.04 37.04
CA THR A 58 -6.42 -7.78 37.04
C THR A 58 -6.08 -6.82 35.88
N TRP A 59 -7.01 -5.95 35.48
CA TRP A 59 -6.86 -5.05 34.32
C TRP A 59 -5.82 -3.94 34.56
N ILE A 60 -5.78 -3.36 35.78
CA ILE A 60 -4.84 -2.29 36.20
C ILE A 60 -3.38 -2.76 36.30
N GLU A 61 -3.13 -4.05 36.57
CA GLU A 61 -1.77 -4.62 36.62
C GLU A 61 -1.20 -4.95 35.23
N ARG A 62 -2.05 -4.98 34.19
CA ARG A 62 -1.73 -5.43 32.83
C ARG A 62 -1.32 -4.32 31.87
N ILE A 63 -1.61 -3.06 32.14
CA ILE A 63 -1.44 -1.97 31.17
C ILE A 63 0.00 -1.44 31.20
N GLY A 64 0.81 -1.92 30.28
CA GLY A 64 2.00 -1.20 29.85
C GLY A 64 1.60 -0.05 28.92
N VAL A 65 2.19 1.13 29.11
CA VAL A 65 2.10 2.21 28.11
C VAL A 65 3.14 1.93 27.03
N GLN A 66 2.69 1.64 25.81
CA GLN A 66 3.58 1.39 24.66
C GLN A 66 4.36 2.64 24.24
N CYS A 67 3.79 3.83 24.48
CA CYS A 67 4.36 5.10 24.08
C CYS A 67 4.47 6.11 25.26
N PRO A 68 5.32 5.87 26.28
CA PRO A 68 5.47 6.81 27.38
C PRO A 68 6.02 8.15 26.89
N THR A 69 5.29 9.23 27.16
CA THR A 69 5.56 10.57 26.62
C THR A 69 6.96 11.09 26.95
N ALA A 70 7.47 10.79 28.15
CA ALA A 70 8.82 11.15 28.58
C ALA A 70 9.94 10.46 27.77
N GLU A 71 9.69 9.27 27.20
CA GLU A 71 10.69 8.50 26.44
C GLU A 71 10.60 8.75 24.93
N THR A 72 9.39 8.99 24.42
CA THR A 72 9.11 9.09 22.99
C THR A 72 8.99 10.52 22.49
N GLY A 73 8.80 11.47 23.41
CA GLY A 73 8.46 12.86 23.13
C GLY A 73 7.03 13.05 22.60
N CYS A 74 6.23 11.98 22.50
CA CYS A 74 4.82 12.09 22.12
C CYS A 74 4.04 12.82 23.21
N TYR A 75 2.85 13.30 22.87
CA TYR A 75 1.90 13.85 23.85
C TYR A 75 0.48 13.59 23.37
N TYR A 76 -0.49 13.83 24.26
CA TYR A 76 -1.90 13.60 23.98
C TYR A 76 -2.67 14.91 24.00
N ILE A 77 -3.64 15.07 23.11
CA ILE A 77 -4.53 16.25 23.08
C ILE A 77 -5.94 15.81 23.43
N LEU A 78 -6.59 16.52 24.34
CA LEU A 78 -8.00 16.31 24.65
C LEU A 78 -8.89 16.79 23.50
N ARG A 79 -9.62 15.88 22.87
CA ARG A 79 -10.47 16.13 21.69
C ARG A 79 -11.91 16.44 22.04
N GLN A 80 -12.36 15.83 23.12
CA GLN A 80 -13.68 15.95 23.70
C GLN A 80 -13.50 15.73 25.19
N TYR A 81 -14.43 16.19 26.01
CA TYR A 81 -14.37 15.95 27.44
C TYR A 81 -15.72 15.45 27.88
N HIS A 82 -15.78 14.18 28.24
CA HIS A 82 -16.95 13.57 28.87
C HIS A 82 -16.80 13.69 30.39
N PRO A 83 -17.43 14.71 31.04
CA PRO A 83 -17.30 14.91 32.48
C PRO A 83 -17.83 13.69 33.24
N GLN A 84 -17.12 13.36 34.31
CA GLN A 84 -17.47 12.24 35.17
C GLN A 84 -18.65 12.64 36.05
N ASN A 85 -19.81 11.99 35.86
CA ASN A 85 -20.98 12.22 36.70
C ASN A 85 -21.00 11.35 37.97
N GLN A 86 -20.08 10.39 38.10
CA GLN A 86 -19.98 9.44 39.23
C GLN A 86 -18.50 9.08 39.48
N ASP A 87 -18.19 8.65 40.71
CA ASP A 87 -16.84 8.16 41.07
C ASP A 87 -16.56 6.88 40.26
N PRO A 88 -15.63 6.92 39.27
CA PRO A 88 -15.44 5.80 38.36
C PRO A 88 -14.92 4.58 39.12
N ASP A 89 -15.42 3.40 38.74
CA ASP A 89 -14.82 2.14 39.16
C ASP A 89 -13.32 2.19 38.79
N PRO A 90 -12.40 2.08 39.75
CA PRO A 90 -10.97 2.10 39.44
C PRO A 90 -10.55 1.00 38.46
N ASP A 91 -11.34 -0.07 38.32
CA ASP A 91 -11.15 -1.14 37.33
C ASP A 91 -11.79 -0.83 35.95
N ASP A 92 -12.43 0.34 35.77
CA ASP A 92 -12.98 0.74 34.48
C ASP A 92 -11.86 0.98 33.46
N CYS A 93 -11.83 0.12 32.46
CA CYS A 93 -10.75 0.02 31.51
C CYS A 93 -10.60 1.23 30.59
N TRP A 94 -11.61 2.08 30.55
CA TRP A 94 -11.69 3.18 29.60
C TRP A 94 -11.19 4.50 30.18
N ILE A 95 -10.72 4.54 31.43
CA ILE A 95 -10.27 5.77 32.11
C ILE A 95 -8.81 5.67 32.51
N ILE A 96 -8.04 6.73 32.23
CA ILE A 96 -6.68 6.89 32.73
C ILE A 96 -6.58 8.14 33.61
N PHE A 97 -5.79 8.05 34.68
CA PHE A 97 -5.62 9.14 35.62
C PHE A 97 -4.31 9.88 35.34
N LEU A 98 -4.41 11.16 35.03
CA LEU A 98 -3.31 12.00 34.58
C LEU A 98 -3.11 13.18 35.53
N ASP A 99 -1.86 13.64 35.64
CA ASP A 99 -1.52 14.82 36.42
C ASP A 99 -2.21 16.05 35.81
N PHE A 100 -2.96 16.79 36.62
CA PHE A 100 -3.64 18.01 36.21
C PHE A 100 -3.73 18.95 37.40
N GLU A 101 -3.29 20.20 37.25
CA GLU A 101 -3.26 21.17 38.34
C GLU A 101 -4.67 21.42 38.88
N GLU A 102 -4.83 21.26 40.20
CA GLU A 102 -6.11 21.27 40.89
C GLU A 102 -6.81 22.65 40.77
N GLU A 103 -8.15 22.61 40.65
CA GLU A 103 -9.13 23.71 40.53
C GLU A 103 -9.72 24.03 39.14
N GLN A 104 -9.22 23.47 38.04
CA GLN A 104 -9.79 23.71 36.69
C GLN A 104 -10.41 22.44 36.06
N VAL A 105 -11.35 22.65 35.13
CA VAL A 105 -11.91 21.56 34.31
C VAL A 105 -11.08 21.47 33.01
N PRO A 106 -10.64 20.28 32.58
CA PRO A 106 -9.96 20.11 31.31
C PRO A 106 -10.80 20.63 30.15
N THR A 107 -10.22 21.53 29.36
CA THR A 107 -10.82 22.03 28.11
C THR A 107 -10.23 21.35 26.88
N VAL A 108 -11.05 21.20 25.84
CA VAL A 108 -10.62 20.66 24.53
C VAL A 108 -9.41 21.44 24.02
N GLY A 109 -8.40 20.71 23.57
CA GLY A 109 -7.11 21.24 23.13
C GLY A 109 -6.01 21.16 24.19
N HIS A 110 -6.34 20.88 25.47
CA HIS A 110 -5.32 20.65 26.49
C HIS A 110 -4.39 19.49 26.14
N ARG A 111 -3.12 19.67 26.50
CA ARG A 111 -2.07 18.67 26.29
C ARG A 111 -1.85 17.87 27.57
N PHE A 112 -1.73 16.58 27.41
CA PHE A 112 -1.49 15.63 28.48
C PHE A 112 -0.25 14.79 28.21
N ASN A 113 0.47 14.49 29.28
CA ASN A 113 1.55 13.53 29.29
C ASN A 113 1.02 12.22 29.89
N ILE A 114 1.09 11.14 29.11
CA ILE A 114 0.84 9.80 29.63
C ILE A 114 2.16 9.21 30.11
N HIS A 115 2.21 8.96 31.41
CA HIS A 115 3.29 8.26 32.10
C HIS A 115 2.93 6.79 32.28
N ARG A 116 3.89 5.97 32.75
CA ARG A 116 3.60 4.56 33.09
C ARG A 116 2.64 4.43 34.28
N ASP A 117 2.57 5.44 35.14
CA ASP A 117 1.64 5.48 36.28
C ASP A 117 0.34 6.21 35.91
N ILE A 118 -0.64 5.43 35.50
CA ILE A 118 -1.98 5.89 35.08
C ILE A 118 -3.07 5.61 36.13
N LYS A 119 -2.67 5.25 37.35
CA LYS A 119 -3.58 4.86 38.44
C LYS A 119 -4.18 6.09 39.14
N LYS A 120 -5.39 5.94 39.68
CA LYS A 120 -6.05 6.94 40.52
C LYS A 120 -5.18 7.31 41.72
N ARG A 121 -4.89 8.60 41.88
CA ARG A 121 -4.16 9.20 43.01
C ARG A 121 -4.69 10.61 43.30
N PRO A 122 -4.51 11.14 44.53
CA PRO A 122 -4.75 12.55 44.80
C PRO A 122 -3.96 13.44 43.83
N GLY A 123 -4.54 14.54 43.35
CA GLY A 123 -3.92 15.42 42.34
C GLY A 123 -3.99 14.93 40.89
N LYS A 124 -4.67 13.80 40.61
CA LYS A 124 -4.89 13.31 39.24
C LYS A 124 -6.36 13.38 38.85
N ILE A 125 -6.60 13.73 37.59
CA ILE A 125 -7.93 13.72 36.97
C ILE A 125 -8.08 12.47 36.11
N GLY A 126 -9.25 11.82 36.17
CA GLY A 126 -9.57 10.74 35.24
C GLY A 126 -10.03 11.30 33.90
N ILE A 127 -9.52 10.75 32.81
CA ILE A 127 -9.90 11.12 31.45
C ILE A 127 -10.19 9.83 30.67
N TRP A 128 -11.27 9.84 29.89
CA TRP A 128 -11.57 8.74 28.99
C TRP A 128 -10.48 8.62 27.92
N VAL A 129 -9.96 7.42 27.75
CA VAL A 129 -8.89 7.13 26.77
C VAL A 129 -9.30 7.45 25.33
N GLU A 130 -10.59 7.37 25.02
CA GLU A 130 -11.17 7.75 23.73
C GLU A 130 -11.19 9.27 23.50
N ASP A 131 -11.15 10.05 24.57
CA ASP A 131 -11.14 11.51 24.51
C ASP A 131 -9.76 12.08 24.16
N LEU A 132 -8.71 11.27 24.24
CA LEU A 132 -7.32 11.68 24.06
C LEU A 132 -6.78 11.26 22.70
N GLU A 133 -6.45 12.22 21.84
CA GLU A 133 -5.72 12.00 20.59
C GLU A 133 -4.23 11.85 20.85
N HIS A 134 -3.62 10.78 20.34
CA HIS A 134 -2.17 10.63 20.30
C HIS A 134 -1.57 11.57 19.25
N ILE A 135 -0.62 12.42 19.64
CA ILE A 135 0.24 13.19 18.73
C ILE A 135 1.64 12.60 18.71
N ALA A 136 2.06 12.16 17.53
CA ALA A 136 3.35 11.49 17.38
C ALA A 136 4.50 12.50 17.48
N SER A 137 5.63 12.01 17.97
CA SER A 137 6.96 12.63 17.85
C SER A 137 7.90 11.70 17.07
N PRO A 138 9.09 12.15 16.64
CA PRO A 138 10.03 11.29 15.89
C PRO A 138 10.37 9.98 16.62
N GLY A 139 10.35 10.00 17.96
CA GLY A 139 10.57 8.85 18.82
C GLY A 139 9.35 7.96 19.08
N CYS A 140 8.22 8.16 18.39
CA CYS A 140 6.98 7.40 18.58
C CYS A 140 7.19 5.88 18.39
N ARG A 141 6.69 5.08 19.34
CA ARG A 141 6.86 3.61 19.38
C ARG A 141 5.55 2.83 19.40
N THR A 142 4.41 3.52 19.28
CA THR A 142 3.11 2.88 19.27
C THR A 142 2.92 1.96 18.06
N ASN A 143 2.18 0.88 18.27
CA ASN A 143 1.64 0.04 17.20
C ASN A 143 0.18 0.38 16.86
N GLY A 144 -0.35 1.42 17.53
CA GLY A 144 -1.71 1.91 17.38
C GLY A 144 -2.00 2.60 16.04
N GLY A 145 -0.98 3.01 15.30
CA GLY A 145 -1.17 3.63 14.00
C GLY A 145 0.17 3.97 13.36
N TYR A 146 0.20 4.11 12.04
CA TYR A 146 1.43 4.53 11.38
C TYR A 146 1.76 5.99 11.75
N CYS A 147 3.01 6.24 12.09
CA CYS A 147 3.50 7.53 12.54
C CYS A 147 3.68 8.50 11.37
N GLY A 148 3.13 9.71 11.51
CA GLY A 148 3.19 10.76 10.49
C GLY A 148 4.61 11.23 10.12
N TYR A 149 5.59 11.05 11.02
CA TYR A 149 7.01 11.31 10.73
C TYR A 149 7.64 10.29 9.78
N ARG A 150 7.06 9.09 9.66
CA ARG A 150 7.56 8.02 8.80
C ARG A 150 6.78 7.89 7.50
N ILE A 151 5.53 8.34 7.48
CA ILE A 151 4.68 8.33 6.28
C ILE A 151 3.68 9.50 6.26
N THR A 152 3.63 10.19 5.13
CA THR A 152 2.75 11.34 4.93
C THR A 152 1.29 10.92 4.70
N GLU A 153 0.33 11.82 4.97
CA GLU A 153 -1.08 11.58 4.62
C GLU A 153 -1.25 11.28 3.13
N LYS A 154 -0.53 12.01 2.26
CA LYS A 154 -0.57 11.82 0.81
C LYS A 154 -0.07 10.44 0.39
N GLU A 155 1.01 9.95 1.02
CA GLU A 155 1.49 8.59 0.79
C GLU A 155 0.46 7.55 1.24
N MET A 156 -0.31 7.76 2.31
CA MET A 156 -1.32 6.80 2.77
C MET A 156 -2.68 6.94 2.09
N ARG A 157 -2.88 7.96 1.25
CA ARG A 157 -4.16 8.27 0.61
C ARG A 157 -4.69 7.07 -0.16
N GLY A 158 -5.79 6.47 0.28
CA GLY A 158 -6.36 5.28 -0.36
C GLY A 158 -6.32 4.01 0.51
N CYS A 159 -5.53 4.00 1.59
CA CYS A 159 -5.24 2.78 2.37
C CYS A 159 -6.42 2.22 3.18
N GLN A 160 -7.48 3.00 3.37
CA GLN A 160 -8.72 2.57 4.01
C GLN A 160 -9.88 2.46 3.03
N ARG A 161 -9.62 2.63 1.72
CA ARG A 161 -10.70 2.68 0.74
C ARG A 161 -11.14 1.29 0.35
N VAL A 162 -12.45 1.11 0.30
CA VAL A 162 -13.09 -0.17 -0.02
C VAL A 162 -13.87 -0.01 -1.32
N GLN A 163 -13.71 -0.98 -2.20
CA GLN A 163 -14.54 -1.22 -3.37
C GLN A 163 -14.81 -2.74 -3.45
N THR A 164 -15.89 -3.12 -4.13
CA THR A 164 -16.20 -4.53 -4.41
C THR A 164 -16.80 -4.64 -5.80
N LEU A 165 -16.89 -5.88 -6.31
CA LEU A 165 -17.72 -6.21 -7.46
C LEU A 165 -19.12 -6.60 -6.98
N LEU A 166 -20.14 -6.18 -7.72
CA LEU A 166 -21.55 -6.46 -7.47
C LEU A 166 -22.16 -7.18 -8.68
N PRO A 167 -22.97 -8.22 -8.47
CA PRO A 167 -23.64 -8.90 -9.58
C PRO A 167 -24.68 -7.96 -10.21
N LYS A 168 -24.76 -7.99 -11.53
CA LYS A 168 -25.81 -7.29 -12.28
C LYS A 168 -27.15 -7.96 -12.03
N THR A 169 -28.14 -7.16 -11.64
CA THR A 169 -29.53 -7.58 -11.52
C THR A 169 -30.28 -7.27 -12.81
N HIS A 170 -31.51 -7.79 -12.95
CA HIS A 170 -32.43 -7.43 -14.03
C HIS A 170 -32.73 -5.92 -14.12
N SER A 171 -32.48 -5.17 -13.04
CA SER A 171 -32.67 -3.73 -12.95
C SER A 171 -31.40 -2.90 -13.21
N TYR A 172 -30.28 -3.56 -13.55
CA TYR A 172 -29.03 -2.90 -13.92
C TYR A 172 -29.20 -2.07 -15.19
N GLN A 173 -28.65 -0.86 -15.17
CA GLN A 173 -28.60 0.03 -16.32
C GLN A 173 -27.14 0.42 -16.56
N LYS A 174 -26.70 0.27 -17.80
CA LYS A 174 -25.40 0.74 -18.27
C LYS A 174 -25.31 2.26 -18.09
N SER A 175 -24.15 2.77 -17.72
CA SER A 175 -23.83 4.18 -17.68
C SER A 175 -22.65 4.49 -18.56
N PRO A 176 -22.51 5.76 -18.95
CA PRO A 176 -21.34 6.25 -19.69
C PRO A 176 -19.97 6.00 -19.01
N ASP A 177 -19.91 5.76 -17.70
CA ASP A 177 -18.64 5.55 -16.97
C ASP A 177 -18.29 4.09 -16.71
N ASP A 178 -19.09 3.13 -17.21
CA ASP A 178 -18.75 1.70 -17.13
C ASP A 178 -17.49 1.40 -17.94
N PHE A 179 -16.54 0.69 -17.34
CA PHE A 179 -15.42 0.12 -18.08
C PHE A 179 -15.90 -1.00 -19.02
N GLU A 180 -15.11 -1.29 -20.05
CA GLU A 180 -15.43 -2.35 -21.02
C GLU A 180 -15.66 -3.72 -20.36
N PHE A 181 -14.84 -4.07 -19.36
CA PHE A 181 -15.03 -5.32 -18.61
C PHE A 181 -16.35 -5.33 -17.83
N GLU A 182 -16.79 -4.19 -17.28
CA GLU A 182 -18.09 -4.09 -16.60
C GLU A 182 -19.23 -4.27 -17.58
N VAL A 183 -19.09 -3.84 -18.83
CA VAL A 183 -20.14 -4.04 -19.85
C VAL A 183 -20.28 -5.51 -20.18
N ASN A 184 -19.17 -6.23 -20.33
CA ASN A 184 -19.13 -7.61 -20.82
C ASN A 184 -19.26 -8.67 -19.71
N SER A 185 -19.13 -8.29 -18.43
CA SER A 185 -19.19 -9.18 -17.28
C SER A 185 -20.60 -9.32 -16.68
N LYS A 186 -20.80 -10.35 -15.84
CA LYS A 186 -21.94 -10.47 -14.93
C LYS A 186 -21.87 -9.50 -13.74
N PHE A 187 -20.74 -8.83 -13.55
CA PHE A 187 -20.45 -7.96 -12.42
C PHE A 187 -20.12 -6.53 -12.87
N PHE A 188 -20.29 -5.58 -11.95
CA PHE A 188 -19.87 -4.19 -12.09
C PHE A 188 -19.28 -3.69 -10.76
N LEU A 189 -18.51 -2.61 -10.79
CA LEU A 189 -17.86 -2.04 -9.63
C LEU A 189 -18.88 -1.34 -8.73
N SER A 190 -18.71 -1.52 -7.41
CA SER A 190 -19.34 -0.64 -6.44
C SER A 190 -18.73 0.77 -6.50
N GLY A 191 -19.45 1.73 -5.93
CA GLY A 191 -18.84 3.02 -5.59
C GLY A 191 -17.70 2.87 -4.56
N LEU A 192 -16.98 3.97 -4.35
CA LEU A 192 -15.93 4.04 -3.34
C LEU A 192 -16.51 4.26 -1.95
N TYR A 193 -15.92 3.60 -0.96
CA TYR A 193 -16.26 3.79 0.44
C TYR A 193 -15.01 4.10 1.29
N ASP A 194 -15.17 5.01 2.26
CA ASP A 194 -14.10 5.54 3.09
C ASP A 194 -14.10 4.83 4.46
N GLY A 195 -13.21 3.85 4.67
CA GLY A 195 -13.15 3.07 5.91
C GLY A 195 -14.16 1.91 5.92
N LEU A 196 -14.39 1.27 7.07
CA LEU A 196 -15.47 0.29 7.25
C LEU A 196 -16.43 0.81 8.31
N LEU A 197 -17.72 0.92 7.99
CA LEU A 197 -18.75 1.19 9.00
C LEU A 197 -18.74 0.12 10.09
N ASN A 198 -19.13 0.52 11.29
CA ASN A 198 -19.13 -0.28 12.49
C ASN A 198 -19.77 -1.68 12.31
N LYS A 199 -19.03 -2.68 12.81
CA LYS A 199 -19.30 -4.09 13.22
C LYS A 199 -20.18 -5.02 12.36
N THR A 200 -21.09 -4.58 11.49
CA THR A 200 -21.99 -5.53 10.77
C THR A 200 -22.47 -5.08 9.39
N ARG A 201 -22.28 -3.81 8.98
CA ARG A 201 -22.87 -3.31 7.73
C ARG A 201 -21.91 -2.41 6.98
N LEU A 202 -21.42 -2.83 5.83
CA LEU A 202 -20.82 -1.93 4.84
C LEU A 202 -22.00 -1.32 4.06
N ARG A 203 -22.38 -0.07 4.37
CA ARG A 203 -23.36 0.65 3.54
C ARG A 203 -22.61 1.17 2.31
N LEU A 204 -22.49 0.34 1.29
CA LEU A 204 -21.95 0.76 0.00
C LEU A 204 -22.96 1.73 -0.62
N SER A 205 -22.77 3.03 -0.41
CA SER A 205 -23.40 4.02 -1.27
C SER A 205 -22.61 4.03 -2.56
N VAL A 206 -23.30 3.78 -3.69
CA VAL A 206 -22.68 3.95 -5.01
C VAL A 206 -22.57 5.45 -5.25
N LEU A 207 -21.47 6.04 -4.76
CA LEU A 207 -21.23 7.48 -4.89
C LEU A 207 -20.70 7.77 -6.29
N GLY A 208 -21.51 8.51 -7.06
CA GLY A 208 -21.26 8.89 -8.45
C GLY A 208 -22.44 8.52 -9.33
N ARG A 209 -23.40 9.44 -9.55
CA ARG A 209 -24.57 9.38 -10.46
C ARG A 209 -25.31 8.03 -10.67
N ARG A 210 -25.19 7.03 -9.81
CA ARG A 210 -25.87 5.74 -9.94
C ARG A 210 -26.30 5.27 -8.55
N ARG A 211 -27.56 5.59 -8.23
CA ARG A 211 -28.42 5.09 -7.14
C ARG A 211 -27.74 4.68 -5.81
N ASP A 212 -28.18 5.30 -4.72
CA ASP A 212 -27.95 4.82 -3.35
C ASP A 212 -28.57 3.41 -3.14
N MET A 213 -27.87 2.36 -3.57
CA MET A 213 -28.26 0.99 -3.28
C MET A 213 -27.53 0.51 -2.06
N VAL A 214 -28.25 0.43 -0.94
CA VAL A 214 -27.74 -0.17 0.30
C VAL A 214 -27.64 -1.69 0.09
N TYR A 215 -26.43 -2.19 -0.15
CA TYR A 215 -26.15 -3.62 -0.02
C TYR A 215 -25.78 -3.95 1.42
N GLU A 216 -26.53 -4.83 2.07
CA GLU A 216 -26.10 -5.45 3.33
C GLU A 216 -25.12 -6.59 3.02
N ILE A 217 -23.94 -6.58 3.65
CA ILE A 217 -22.99 -7.69 3.51
C ILE A 217 -23.50 -8.90 4.31
N GLY A 218 -24.20 -9.77 3.60
CA GLY A 218 -24.44 -11.17 3.91
C GLY A 218 -24.32 -12.08 2.67
N GLN A 219 -23.98 -11.49 1.52
CA GLN A 219 -23.68 -12.15 0.25
C GLN A 219 -22.16 -12.11 0.00
N PRO A 220 -21.56 -13.01 -0.79
CA PRO A 220 -20.12 -13.12 -0.98
C PRO A 220 -19.54 -11.93 -1.77
N ALA A 221 -19.47 -10.75 -1.14
CA ALA A 221 -18.71 -9.61 -1.63
C ALA A 221 -17.28 -9.72 -1.09
N PHE A 222 -16.29 -9.80 -1.98
CA PHE A 222 -14.87 -9.86 -1.60
C PHE A 222 -14.25 -8.45 -1.70
N PRO A 223 -14.16 -7.70 -0.59
CA PRO A 223 -13.74 -6.30 -0.63
C PRO A 223 -12.28 -6.15 -1.04
N PHE A 224 -11.97 -5.10 -1.79
CA PHE A 224 -10.61 -4.77 -2.18
C PHE A 224 -10.31 -3.27 -2.14
N HIS A 225 -9.03 -2.93 -2.02
CA HIS A 225 -8.58 -1.56 -2.26
C HIS A 225 -8.71 -1.26 -3.76
N PRO A 226 -9.21 -0.08 -4.15
CA PRO A 226 -9.26 0.33 -5.56
C PRO A 226 -7.91 0.25 -6.26
N TRP A 227 -6.81 0.63 -5.58
CA TRP A 227 -5.47 0.49 -6.14
C TRP A 227 -5.08 -0.97 -6.36
N CYS A 228 -5.60 -1.92 -5.57
CA CYS A 228 -5.26 -3.33 -5.72
C CYS A 228 -6.00 -3.91 -6.92
N PHE A 229 -7.24 -3.46 -7.17
CA PHE A 229 -7.94 -3.79 -8.39
C PHE A 229 -7.24 -3.20 -9.62
N GLY A 230 -6.75 -1.96 -9.54
CA GLY A 230 -5.94 -1.40 -10.63
C GLY A 230 -4.64 -2.17 -10.91
N VAL A 231 -3.97 -2.74 -9.90
CA VAL A 231 -2.83 -3.65 -10.14
C VAL A 231 -3.31 -4.94 -10.80
N TYR A 232 -4.46 -5.46 -10.37
CA TYR A 232 -5.05 -6.66 -10.94
C TYR A 232 -5.43 -6.47 -12.40
N THR A 233 -5.99 -5.32 -12.79
CA THR A 233 -6.32 -5.05 -14.20
C THR A 233 -5.07 -5.05 -15.07
N GLN A 234 -3.95 -4.47 -14.59
CA GLN A 234 -2.67 -4.50 -15.31
C GLN A 234 -2.14 -5.92 -15.49
N LEU A 235 -2.23 -6.73 -14.43
CA LEU A 235 -1.81 -8.12 -14.45
C LEU A 235 -2.72 -8.99 -15.35
N SER A 236 -4.04 -8.88 -15.20
CA SER A 236 -5.02 -9.61 -16.02
C SER A 236 -4.85 -9.26 -17.49
N GLN A 237 -4.71 -7.98 -17.83
CA GLN A 237 -4.47 -7.54 -19.20
C GLN A 237 -3.17 -8.12 -19.76
N ARG A 238 -2.11 -8.21 -18.95
CA ARG A 238 -0.81 -8.74 -19.36
C ARG A 238 -0.83 -10.24 -19.63
N TYR A 239 -1.48 -11.02 -18.77
CA TYR A 239 -1.44 -12.49 -18.83
C TYR A 239 -2.58 -13.09 -19.64
N LEU A 240 -3.79 -12.51 -19.54
CA LEU A 240 -5.00 -13.02 -20.18
C LEU A 240 -5.39 -12.23 -21.44
N GLY A 241 -4.85 -11.02 -21.63
CA GLY A 241 -5.23 -10.14 -22.74
C GLY A 241 -6.54 -9.37 -22.52
N TYR A 242 -7.19 -9.57 -21.38
CA TYR A 242 -8.41 -8.87 -20.97
C TYR A 242 -8.51 -8.82 -19.44
N VAL A 243 -9.44 -8.03 -18.91
CA VAL A 243 -9.73 -7.97 -17.47
C VAL A 243 -10.79 -9.00 -17.12
N GLU A 244 -10.37 -10.13 -16.53
CA GLU A 244 -11.26 -11.19 -16.07
C GLU A 244 -11.89 -10.80 -14.73
N VAL A 245 -13.20 -10.96 -14.58
CA VAL A 245 -13.91 -10.61 -13.34
C VAL A 245 -14.96 -11.65 -12.97
N ASP A 246 -15.52 -12.36 -13.94
CA ASP A 246 -16.52 -13.40 -13.71
C ASP A 246 -15.88 -14.60 -13.01
N ALA A 247 -14.76 -15.09 -13.57
CA ALA A 247 -14.00 -16.18 -12.95
C ALA A 247 -13.36 -15.72 -11.63
N LEU A 248 -12.95 -14.44 -11.52
CA LEU A 248 -12.42 -13.90 -10.28
C LEU A 248 -13.45 -13.96 -9.15
N CYS A 249 -14.69 -13.54 -9.41
CA CYS A 249 -15.77 -13.60 -8.44
C CYS A 249 -16.06 -15.05 -8.02
N SER A 250 -16.22 -15.94 -9.00
CA SER A 250 -16.45 -17.36 -8.75
C SER A 250 -15.30 -18.01 -7.98
N PHE A 251 -14.04 -17.64 -8.27
CA PHE A 251 -12.87 -18.12 -7.54
C PHE A 251 -12.95 -17.76 -6.04
N PHE A 252 -13.38 -16.54 -5.70
CA PHE A 252 -13.53 -16.13 -4.30
C PHE A 252 -14.72 -16.79 -3.59
N GLU A 253 -15.78 -17.16 -4.32
CA GLU A 253 -16.88 -17.97 -3.78
C GLU A 253 -16.41 -19.40 -3.45
N HIS A 254 -15.55 -19.96 -4.30
CA HIS A 254 -15.02 -21.32 -4.17
C HIS A 254 -13.66 -21.37 -3.49
N ILE A 255 -13.19 -20.29 -2.89
CA ILE A 255 -11.82 -20.11 -2.39
C ILE A 255 -11.31 -21.24 -1.47
N ARG A 256 -12.22 -21.97 -0.82
CA ARG A 256 -11.92 -23.08 0.09
C ARG A 256 -11.54 -24.38 -0.63
N SER A 257 -11.80 -24.51 -1.94
CA SER A 257 -11.42 -25.68 -2.74
C SER A 257 -9.96 -25.64 -3.21
N TYR A 258 -9.33 -24.46 -3.24
CA TYR A 258 -7.94 -24.30 -3.72
C TYR A 258 -6.90 -24.49 -2.62
N ASN A 259 -5.64 -24.70 -3.04
CA ASN A 259 -4.51 -24.82 -2.14
C ASN A 259 -4.42 -23.57 -1.25
N ARG A 260 -4.57 -23.84 0.05
CA ARG A 260 -4.52 -22.89 1.16
C ARG A 260 -3.20 -22.11 1.22
N GLU A 261 -2.10 -22.67 0.74
CA GLU A 261 -0.77 -22.06 0.76
C GLU A 261 -0.78 -20.62 0.21
N PHE A 262 -1.57 -20.34 -0.84
CA PHE A 262 -1.68 -18.99 -1.38
C PHE A 262 -2.26 -17.96 -0.37
N PHE A 263 -3.16 -18.38 0.52
CA PHE A 263 -3.75 -17.51 1.56
C PHE A 263 -2.86 -17.37 2.79
N TYR A 264 -2.05 -18.38 3.10
CA TYR A 264 -1.21 -18.41 4.30
C TYR A 264 0.21 -17.87 4.06
N PHE A 265 0.75 -17.93 2.84
CA PHE A 265 2.06 -17.35 2.50
C PHE A 265 1.95 -15.88 2.07
N LEU A 266 1.44 -15.06 2.99
CA LEU A 266 1.49 -13.62 2.84
C LEU A 266 2.91 -13.11 3.01
N CYS A 267 3.16 -11.88 2.55
CA CYS A 267 4.38 -11.18 2.89
C CYS A 267 4.57 -11.20 4.42
N PRO A 268 5.79 -11.48 4.94
CA PRO A 268 6.03 -11.56 6.39
C PRO A 268 5.54 -10.35 7.18
N ALA A 269 5.57 -9.16 6.57
CA ALA A 269 5.05 -7.92 7.16
C ALA A 269 3.53 -7.94 7.35
N ILE A 270 2.77 -8.50 6.40
CA ILE A 270 1.33 -8.70 6.56
C ILE A 270 1.05 -9.73 7.67
N SER A 271 1.79 -10.84 7.67
CA SER A 271 1.56 -11.92 8.64
C SER A 271 1.76 -11.46 10.08
N ARG A 272 2.78 -10.63 10.36
CA ARG A 272 3.02 -10.07 11.70
C ARG A 272 2.11 -8.90 12.09
N SER A 273 1.46 -8.27 11.11
CA SER A 273 0.51 -7.18 11.36
C SER A 273 -0.92 -7.68 11.60
N ARG A 274 -1.23 -8.92 11.20
CA ARG A 274 -2.55 -9.53 11.42
C ARG A 274 -2.69 -10.03 12.85
N ASP A 275 -3.65 -9.45 13.55
CA ASP A 275 -4.12 -9.91 14.86
C ASP A 275 -5.64 -9.64 14.94
N PHE A 276 -6.23 -9.68 16.13
CA PHE A 276 -7.57 -9.15 16.40
C PHE A 276 -7.76 -7.73 15.87
N GLN A 277 -6.67 -6.96 15.83
CA GLN A 277 -6.57 -5.62 15.28
C GLN A 277 -5.28 -5.49 14.48
N TRP A 278 -5.31 -4.73 13.37
CA TRP A 278 -4.11 -4.45 12.60
C TRP A 278 -3.03 -3.75 13.44
N ILE A 279 -1.85 -4.37 13.51
CA ILE A 279 -0.68 -3.90 14.26
C ILE A 279 0.24 -3.11 13.31
N HIS A 280 0.50 -1.85 13.66
CA HIS A 280 1.26 -0.90 12.84
C HIS A 280 2.73 -0.89 13.25
N HIS A 281 3.52 -1.84 12.76
CA HIS A 281 4.94 -1.94 13.10
C HIS A 281 5.76 -0.78 12.50
N PRO A 282 6.65 -0.15 13.28
CA PRO A 282 7.68 0.75 12.76
C PRO A 282 8.48 0.13 11.61
N GLY A 283 8.59 0.85 10.48
CA GLY A 283 9.31 0.38 9.29
C GLY A 283 8.43 -0.36 8.28
N ASP A 284 7.19 -0.70 8.64
CA ASP A 284 6.20 -1.32 7.75
C ASP A 284 5.20 -0.33 7.16
N GLU A 285 5.48 0.98 7.23
CA GLU A 285 4.60 2.02 6.70
C GLU A 285 4.33 1.86 5.20
N TRP A 286 5.28 1.24 4.48
CA TRP A 286 5.13 0.91 3.07
C TRP A 286 3.94 -0.01 2.77
N LEU A 287 3.41 -0.76 3.75
CA LEU A 287 2.17 -1.55 3.58
C LEU A 287 0.95 -0.68 3.28
N ALA A 288 0.93 0.55 3.80
CA ALA A 288 -0.14 1.52 3.64
C ALA A 288 0.12 2.56 2.55
N ALA A 289 1.32 2.56 1.95
CA ALA A 289 1.70 3.54 0.94
C ALA A 289 0.99 3.28 -0.39
N ASN A 290 0.41 4.33 -0.99
CA ASN A 290 -0.32 4.26 -2.23
C ASN A 290 0.60 3.83 -3.39
N PRO A 291 0.30 2.70 -4.06
CA PRO A 291 1.10 2.21 -5.18
C PRO A 291 1.18 3.17 -6.36
N TYR A 292 0.22 4.07 -6.54
CA TYR A 292 0.13 5.03 -7.65
C TYR A 292 0.77 6.39 -7.31
N TYR A 293 1.03 6.67 -6.03
CA TYR A 293 1.67 7.91 -5.61
C TYR A 293 3.09 7.64 -5.10
N VAL A 294 4.07 7.80 -5.99
CA VAL A 294 5.49 7.59 -5.67
C VAL A 294 6.30 8.83 -6.10
N PRO A 295 6.33 9.92 -5.30
CA PRO A 295 6.99 11.18 -5.68
C PRO A 295 8.44 11.00 -6.10
N LYS A 296 9.23 10.26 -5.30
CA LYS A 296 10.64 9.99 -5.59
C LYS A 296 10.84 9.23 -6.90
N LEU A 297 9.91 8.34 -7.29
CA LEU A 297 9.98 7.65 -8.58
C LEU A 297 9.77 8.63 -9.74
N ARG A 298 8.82 9.57 -9.61
CA ARG A 298 8.62 10.63 -10.60
C ARG A 298 9.89 11.47 -10.77
N ASP A 299 10.55 11.83 -9.67
CA ASP A 299 11.81 12.56 -9.71
C ASP A 299 12.90 11.76 -10.42
N LEU A 300 13.02 10.47 -10.12
CA LEU A 300 13.97 9.55 -10.78
C LEU A 300 13.69 9.40 -12.28
N MET A 301 12.43 9.30 -12.69
CA MET A 301 12.05 9.25 -14.11
C MET A 301 12.40 10.56 -14.83
N ASN A 302 12.08 11.71 -14.24
CA ASN A 302 12.43 13.02 -14.79
C ASN A 302 13.94 13.18 -14.94
N MET A 303 14.72 12.81 -13.91
CA MET A 303 16.19 12.84 -13.97
C MET A 303 16.76 11.89 -15.02
N ALA A 304 16.11 10.75 -15.27
CA ALA A 304 16.54 9.79 -16.29
C ALA A 304 16.22 10.25 -17.72
N MET A 305 15.23 11.14 -17.90
CA MET A 305 14.87 11.71 -19.21
C MET A 305 15.61 13.01 -19.55
N ASP A 306 16.31 13.62 -18.59
CA ASP A 306 17.04 14.87 -18.82
C ASP A 306 18.20 14.67 -19.83
N PRO A 307 18.18 15.35 -20.99
CA PRO A 307 19.22 15.24 -22.02
C PRO A 307 20.61 15.67 -21.53
N SER A 308 20.70 16.61 -20.57
CA SER A 308 21.96 17.04 -19.95
C SER A 308 22.60 15.94 -19.11
N ALA A 309 21.79 14.97 -18.70
CA ALA A 309 22.21 13.79 -17.97
C ALA A 309 22.78 12.68 -18.89
N ALA A 310 22.54 12.72 -20.21
CA ALA A 310 23.09 11.77 -21.17
C ALA A 310 24.62 11.95 -21.36
N SER A 311 25.10 13.19 -21.28
CA SER A 311 26.53 13.56 -21.37
C SER A 311 27.38 12.95 -20.25
N ASN A 312 26.77 12.61 -19.11
CA ASN A 312 27.45 12.12 -17.92
C ASN A 312 27.64 10.59 -17.87
N LEU A 313 27.08 9.84 -18.84
CA LEU A 313 27.21 8.37 -18.91
C LEU A 313 28.61 7.93 -19.31
N GLN A 314 29.27 8.69 -20.19
CA GLN A 314 30.65 8.45 -20.58
C GLN A 314 31.66 8.84 -19.50
N SER A 315 31.26 9.51 -18.42
CA SER A 315 32.21 10.03 -17.41
C SER A 315 32.00 9.47 -16.01
N ALA A 316 30.77 9.15 -15.59
CA ALA A 316 30.49 8.73 -14.20
C ALA A 316 30.54 7.21 -13.96
N ALA A 317 30.25 6.38 -14.98
CA ALA A 317 30.50 4.93 -14.91
C ALA A 317 32.00 4.58 -15.08
N LEU A 318 32.85 5.59 -15.31
CA LEU A 318 34.26 5.49 -15.67
C LEU A 318 35.20 6.09 -14.62
N ARG A 319 35.15 5.57 -13.39
CA ARG A 319 36.37 5.54 -12.59
C ARG A 319 36.72 4.11 -12.21
N PRO A 320 37.30 3.31 -13.13
CA PRO A 320 38.35 2.41 -12.69
C PRO A 320 39.43 3.31 -12.08
N GLN A 321 39.59 3.25 -10.75
CA GLN A 321 40.79 3.78 -10.14
C GLN A 321 41.98 3.12 -10.86
N MET A 322 42.82 3.97 -11.45
CA MET A 322 44.10 3.66 -12.11
C MET A 322 44.88 2.61 -11.28
N TYR A 323 45.57 1.65 -11.90
CA TYR A 323 46.83 1.85 -12.60
C TYR A 323 47.03 0.79 -13.68
N ILE A 324 47.15 1.14 -14.98
CA ILE A 324 48.05 0.41 -15.90
C ILE A 324 48.59 1.37 -16.97
N SER A 325 49.92 1.37 -17.13
CA SER A 325 50.72 2.10 -18.12
C SER A 325 50.33 1.81 -19.59
N PRO A 326 50.67 2.72 -20.54
CA PRO A 326 50.34 2.61 -21.96
C PRO A 326 50.94 1.39 -22.69
N THR A 327 51.84 0.64 -22.05
CA THR A 327 52.58 -0.48 -22.63
C THR A 327 51.86 -1.83 -22.60
N ALA A 328 50.73 -1.97 -21.89
CA ALA A 328 49.99 -3.24 -21.80
C ALA A 328 48.90 -3.42 -22.87
N THR A 329 48.65 -2.41 -23.70
CA THR A 329 47.47 -2.35 -24.59
C THR A 329 47.58 -3.27 -25.82
N SER A 330 48.79 -3.67 -26.23
CA SER A 330 48.97 -4.50 -27.44
C SER A 330 48.75 -6.01 -27.21
N HIS A 331 49.09 -6.54 -26.02
CA HIS A 331 48.99 -7.98 -25.76
C HIS A 331 47.58 -8.46 -25.32
N PHE A 332 46.76 -7.59 -24.73
CA PHE A 332 45.39 -7.95 -24.31
C PHE A 332 44.37 -7.97 -25.45
N ALA A 333 44.58 -7.16 -26.50
CA ALA A 333 43.72 -7.16 -27.68
C ALA A 333 43.86 -8.45 -28.50
N THR A 334 45.01 -9.13 -28.43
CA THR A 334 45.29 -10.36 -29.18
C THR A 334 44.67 -11.62 -28.55
N THR A 335 44.47 -11.64 -27.22
CA THR A 335 44.00 -12.83 -26.46
C THR A 335 42.53 -12.78 -26.05
N ASN A 336 41.89 -11.61 -25.98
CA ASN A 336 40.47 -11.52 -25.61
C ASN A 336 39.55 -11.90 -26.80
N PRO A 337 38.81 -13.02 -26.75
CA PRO A 337 37.95 -13.43 -27.86
C PRO A 337 36.77 -12.47 -28.09
N PHE A 338 36.26 -11.82 -27.03
CA PHE A 338 35.14 -10.88 -27.13
C PHE A 338 35.52 -9.58 -27.85
N ALA A 339 36.80 -9.19 -27.78
CA ALA A 339 37.31 -8.02 -28.48
C ALA A 339 37.38 -8.22 -30.01
N LYS A 340 37.31 -9.48 -30.47
CA LYS A 340 37.29 -9.84 -31.91
C LYS A 340 35.87 -9.91 -32.47
N LEU A 341 34.85 -9.89 -31.62
CA LEU A 341 33.44 -9.95 -32.04
C LEU A 341 32.91 -8.54 -32.37
N PRO A 342 32.04 -8.40 -33.37
CA PRO A 342 31.28 -7.18 -33.59
C PRO A 342 30.45 -6.80 -32.33
N PRO A 343 30.25 -5.51 -32.06
CA PRO A 343 29.43 -5.04 -30.93
C PRO A 343 28.05 -5.68 -30.89
N GLU A 344 27.43 -5.92 -32.04
CA GLU A 344 26.10 -6.53 -32.17
C GLU A 344 26.07 -7.94 -31.58
N ILE A 345 27.10 -8.75 -31.86
CA ILE A 345 27.22 -10.11 -31.31
C ILE A 345 27.48 -10.05 -29.81
N ASN A 346 28.32 -9.13 -29.35
CA ASN A 346 28.55 -8.90 -27.93
C ASN A 346 27.24 -8.49 -27.21
N TYR A 347 26.39 -7.69 -27.86
CA TYR A 347 25.11 -7.31 -27.29
C TYR A 347 24.10 -8.44 -27.30
N MET A 348 24.09 -9.29 -28.35
CA MET A 348 23.29 -10.52 -28.35
C MET A 348 23.71 -11.47 -27.22
N ILE A 349 25.01 -11.62 -26.96
CA ILE A 349 25.50 -12.40 -25.82
C ILE A 349 24.92 -11.83 -24.51
N LEU A 350 25.00 -10.52 -24.31
CA LEU A 350 24.42 -9.86 -23.13
C LEU A 350 22.90 -10.10 -23.00
N ASP A 351 22.17 -10.27 -24.11
CA ASP A 351 20.72 -10.54 -24.10
C ASP A 351 20.36 -11.95 -23.59
N TYR A 352 21.32 -12.88 -23.50
CA TYR A 352 21.12 -14.22 -22.92
C TYR A 352 21.61 -14.36 -21.48
N LEU A 353 22.32 -13.37 -20.95
CA LEU A 353 22.94 -13.44 -19.63
C LEU A 353 22.04 -12.86 -18.53
N GLY A 354 22.10 -13.49 -17.34
CA GLY A 354 21.49 -12.98 -16.12
C GLY A 354 22.29 -11.83 -15.49
N GLU A 355 21.79 -11.27 -14.39
CA GLU A 355 22.44 -10.13 -13.72
C GLU A 355 23.83 -10.47 -13.17
N PHE A 356 23.96 -11.65 -12.54
CA PHE A 356 25.23 -12.10 -11.97
C PHE A 356 26.24 -12.42 -13.07
N ASP A 357 25.81 -13.09 -14.14
CA ASP A 357 26.68 -13.40 -15.28
C ASP A 357 27.17 -12.11 -15.97
N ILE A 358 26.34 -11.07 -16.05
CA ILE A 358 26.75 -9.77 -16.59
C ILE A 358 27.80 -9.12 -15.70
N LEU A 359 27.66 -9.21 -14.37
CA LEU A 359 28.67 -8.70 -13.44
C LEU A 359 29.99 -9.48 -13.58
N ASP A 360 29.93 -10.80 -13.70
CA ASP A 360 31.12 -11.64 -13.90
C ASP A 360 31.79 -11.34 -15.23
N MET A 361 31.02 -11.14 -16.30
CA MET A 361 31.54 -10.72 -17.61
C MET A 361 32.27 -9.38 -17.55
N ARG A 362 31.81 -8.46 -16.68
CA ARG A 362 32.50 -7.19 -16.41
C ARG A 362 33.78 -7.37 -15.61
N LEU A 363 33.97 -8.47 -14.88
CA LEU A 363 35.24 -8.77 -14.22
C LEU A 363 36.22 -9.43 -15.19
N VAL A 364 35.71 -10.24 -16.12
CA VAL A 364 36.52 -11.06 -17.05
C VAL A 364 36.99 -10.28 -18.28
N SER A 365 36.16 -9.37 -18.83
CA SER A 365 36.49 -8.68 -20.09
C SER A 365 36.11 -7.20 -20.08
N ARG A 366 37.08 -6.36 -20.48
CA ARG A 366 36.92 -4.90 -20.59
C ARG A 366 35.88 -4.48 -21.61
N VAL A 367 35.57 -5.34 -22.59
CA VAL A 367 34.54 -5.09 -23.62
C VAL A 367 33.17 -4.86 -22.97
N PHE A 368 32.91 -5.47 -21.81
CA PHE A 368 31.62 -5.36 -21.12
C PHE A 368 31.60 -4.27 -20.03
N TYR A 369 32.67 -3.51 -19.83
CA TYR A 369 32.70 -2.47 -18.79
C TYR A 369 31.60 -1.42 -19.01
N GLN A 370 31.40 -1.02 -20.26
CA GLN A 370 30.31 -0.15 -20.69
C GLN A 370 29.17 -1.01 -21.24
N LEU A 371 28.09 -1.14 -20.47
CA LEU A 371 26.91 -1.86 -20.90
C LEU A 371 26.00 -0.97 -21.75
N PRO A 372 25.42 -1.48 -22.84
CA PRO A 372 24.41 -0.78 -23.61
C PRO A 372 23.22 -0.37 -22.74
N ASN A 373 22.65 0.81 -23.03
CA ASN A 373 21.50 1.34 -22.29
C ASN A 373 20.31 0.36 -22.29
N ARG A 374 20.12 -0.40 -23.38
CA ARG A 374 19.07 -1.42 -23.53
C ARG A 374 19.15 -2.58 -22.53
N VAL A 375 20.36 -2.90 -22.02
CA VAL A 375 20.53 -3.96 -21.02
C VAL A 375 19.79 -3.58 -19.74
N TRP A 376 19.85 -2.32 -19.35
CA TRP A 376 19.14 -1.81 -18.16
C TRP A 376 17.63 -1.78 -18.35
N LEU A 377 17.15 -1.46 -19.56
CA LEU A 377 15.73 -1.58 -19.89
C LEU A 377 15.24 -3.02 -19.73
N ARG A 378 16.01 -3.99 -20.24
CA ARG A 378 15.72 -5.42 -20.05
C ARG A 378 15.66 -5.79 -18.57
N MET A 379 16.67 -5.39 -17.79
CA MET A 379 16.71 -5.63 -16.34
C MET A 379 15.50 -5.05 -15.63
N ILE A 380 15.06 -3.84 -15.97
CA ILE A 380 13.85 -3.24 -15.39
C ILE A 380 12.60 -4.06 -15.76
N ARG A 381 12.45 -4.45 -17.03
CA ARG A 381 11.29 -5.22 -17.49
C ARG A 381 11.20 -6.59 -16.84
N GLU A 382 12.33 -7.27 -16.64
CA GLU A 382 12.39 -8.61 -16.06
C GLU A 382 12.32 -8.59 -14.53
N LYS A 383 13.04 -7.67 -13.88
CA LYS A 383 13.18 -7.66 -12.41
C LYS A 383 12.20 -6.75 -11.71
N MET A 384 11.58 -5.82 -12.42
CA MET A 384 10.61 -4.86 -11.88
C MET A 384 9.35 -4.76 -12.76
N PRO A 385 8.67 -5.88 -13.07
CA PRO A 385 7.48 -5.87 -13.93
C PRO A 385 6.34 -5.01 -13.38
N TRP A 386 6.35 -4.73 -12.07
CA TRP A 386 5.43 -3.79 -11.42
C TRP A 386 5.68 -2.31 -11.78
N LEU A 387 6.72 -1.96 -12.54
CA LEU A 387 6.85 -0.65 -13.20
C LEU A 387 6.08 -0.66 -14.52
N TRP A 388 4.75 -0.80 -14.43
CA TRP A 388 3.89 -0.93 -15.60
C TRP A 388 3.93 0.29 -16.52
N GLU A 389 4.35 1.47 -16.04
CA GLU A 389 4.46 2.69 -16.86
C GLU A 389 5.54 2.56 -17.97
N ILE A 390 6.40 1.55 -17.87
CA ILE A 390 7.41 1.21 -18.88
C ILE A 390 6.86 0.26 -19.95
N GLN A 391 5.65 -0.26 -19.76
CA GLN A 391 5.06 -1.29 -20.63
C GLN A 391 3.67 -0.90 -21.12
N ASN A 392 2.97 -0.07 -20.36
CA ASN A 392 1.64 0.44 -20.63
C ASN A 392 1.66 1.98 -20.61
N GLU A 393 1.10 2.60 -21.65
CA GLU A 393 0.92 4.05 -21.77
C GLU A 393 -0.41 4.54 -21.18
N ASP A 394 -1.29 3.63 -20.77
CA ASP A 394 -2.59 3.94 -20.22
C ASP A 394 -2.49 4.80 -18.96
N PRO A 395 -3.45 5.72 -18.75
CA PRO A 395 -3.54 6.45 -17.51
C PRO A 395 -3.74 5.49 -16.32
N PRO A 396 -3.35 5.89 -15.11
CA PRO A 396 -3.56 5.07 -13.92
C PRO A 396 -5.05 4.79 -13.73
N TYR A 397 -5.35 3.60 -13.19
CA TYR A 397 -6.73 3.19 -12.89
C TYR A 397 -7.42 4.29 -12.06
N PHE A 398 -8.46 4.89 -12.63
CA PHE A 398 -9.04 6.13 -12.14
C PHE A 398 -9.44 6.05 -10.66
N TRP A 399 -10.13 4.97 -10.26
CA TRP A 399 -10.61 4.78 -8.90
C TRP A 399 -9.48 4.55 -7.87
N ALA A 400 -8.26 4.23 -8.30
CA ALA A 400 -7.08 4.20 -7.41
C ALA A 400 -6.59 5.60 -6.99
N THR A 401 -7.03 6.65 -7.68
CA THR A 401 -6.57 8.03 -7.49
C THR A 401 -7.57 8.91 -6.72
N MET A 402 -8.75 8.37 -6.39
CA MET A 402 -9.86 9.09 -5.79
C MET A 402 -10.20 8.55 -4.39
N THR A 403 -10.80 9.40 -3.57
CA THR A 403 -11.45 9.02 -2.30
C THR A 403 -12.96 9.23 -2.40
N ALA A 404 -13.77 8.58 -1.57
CA ALA A 404 -15.22 8.83 -1.59
C ALA A 404 -15.52 10.28 -1.22
N SER A 405 -14.75 10.87 -0.30
CA SER A 405 -14.79 12.31 -0.03
C SER A 405 -14.56 13.16 -1.29
N ASP A 406 -13.58 12.84 -2.14
CA ASP A 406 -13.36 13.60 -3.38
C ASP A 406 -14.58 13.55 -4.28
N ILE A 407 -15.23 12.39 -4.39
CA ILE A 407 -16.44 12.20 -5.22
C ILE A 407 -17.62 12.97 -4.65
N ARG A 408 -17.78 12.99 -3.32
CA ARG A 408 -18.84 13.76 -2.63
C ARG A 408 -18.72 15.26 -2.88
N HIS A 409 -17.50 15.79 -2.81
CA HIS A 409 -17.24 17.23 -2.94
C HIS A 409 -17.08 17.69 -4.39
N ARG A 410 -16.55 16.84 -5.27
CA ARG A 410 -16.44 17.11 -6.70
C ARG A 410 -17.63 16.42 -7.37
N ARG A 411 -18.67 17.16 -7.73
CA ARG A 411 -19.49 16.77 -8.89
C ARG A 411 -18.51 16.62 -10.05
N VAL A 412 -18.11 15.38 -10.37
CA VAL A 412 -16.96 15.11 -11.24
C VAL A 412 -17.25 15.72 -12.61
N ASP A 413 -16.61 16.85 -12.87
CA ASP A 413 -16.61 17.52 -14.16
C ASP A 413 -15.51 16.86 -15.01
N PRO A 414 -15.83 16.32 -16.20
CA PRO A 414 -14.85 15.71 -17.09
C PRO A 414 -13.60 16.58 -17.33
N GLY A 415 -13.73 17.91 -17.38
CA GLY A 415 -12.58 18.81 -17.55
C GLY A 415 -11.63 18.86 -16.34
N LYS A 416 -12.11 18.53 -15.14
CA LYS A 416 -11.27 18.39 -13.93
C LYS A 416 -10.70 16.98 -13.77
N MET A 417 -11.22 16.00 -14.52
CA MET A 417 -10.77 14.61 -14.52
C MET A 417 -9.34 14.50 -15.05
N GLU A 418 -9.09 15.08 -16.22
CA GLU A 418 -7.77 15.04 -16.87
C GLU A 418 -6.72 15.76 -16.02
N GLN A 419 -7.06 16.92 -15.45
CA GLN A 419 -6.17 17.66 -14.55
C GLN A 419 -5.86 16.88 -13.26
N HIS A 420 -6.83 16.12 -12.75
CA HIS A 420 -6.61 15.25 -11.59
C HIS A 420 -5.67 14.10 -11.99
N LEU A 421 -6.00 13.35 -13.04
CA LEU A 421 -5.20 12.22 -13.51
C LEU A 421 -3.76 12.63 -13.85
N ALA A 422 -3.53 13.81 -14.45
CA ALA A 422 -2.19 14.30 -14.75
C ALA A 422 -1.25 14.38 -13.52
N ARG A 423 -1.80 14.60 -12.31
CA ARG A 423 -1.02 14.61 -11.06
C ARG A 423 -0.60 13.20 -10.61
N TRP A 424 -1.31 12.19 -11.06
CA TRP A 424 -1.09 10.78 -10.71
C TRP A 424 -0.37 10.02 -11.80
N THR A 425 -0.57 10.39 -13.07
CA THR A 425 0.11 9.82 -14.23
C THR A 425 1.60 10.10 -14.13
N MET A 426 2.42 9.05 -14.16
CA MET A 426 3.87 9.17 -14.22
C MET A 426 4.30 9.79 -15.55
N PRO A 427 5.49 10.41 -15.61
CA PRO A 427 5.98 10.99 -16.86
C PRO A 427 6.04 9.93 -17.98
N LYS A 428 5.56 10.29 -19.18
CA LYS A 428 5.59 9.40 -20.34
C LYS A 428 7.03 9.08 -20.72
N VAL A 429 7.33 7.79 -20.84
CA VAL A 429 8.66 7.29 -21.17
C VAL A 429 8.97 7.55 -22.65
N CYS A 430 10.14 8.10 -22.94
CA CYS A 430 10.71 8.14 -24.29
C CYS A 430 11.85 7.12 -24.39
N TYR A 431 11.61 6.01 -25.10
CA TYR A 431 12.55 4.89 -25.15
C TYR A 431 13.91 5.23 -25.76
N GLU A 432 13.95 6.16 -26.73
CA GLU A 432 15.19 6.56 -27.40
C GLU A 432 16.08 7.43 -26.52
N THR A 433 15.49 8.28 -25.68
CA THR A 433 16.23 9.30 -24.91
C THR A 433 16.42 8.94 -23.44
N MET A 434 15.63 8.00 -22.92
CA MET A 434 15.66 7.64 -21.51
C MET A 434 16.95 6.91 -21.11
N ASN A 435 17.59 7.41 -20.05
CA ASN A 435 18.74 6.78 -19.44
C ASN A 435 18.31 5.68 -18.47
N TRP A 436 18.15 4.46 -18.99
CA TRP A 436 17.70 3.29 -18.25
C TRP A 436 18.67 2.88 -17.14
N PHE A 437 19.98 3.10 -17.33
CA PHE A 437 20.97 2.89 -16.28
C PHE A 437 20.70 3.78 -15.06
N LYS A 438 20.52 5.09 -15.27
CA LYS A 438 20.23 6.04 -14.20
C LYS A 438 18.93 5.71 -13.48
N LEU A 439 17.89 5.32 -14.22
CA LEU A 439 16.63 4.90 -13.60
C LEU A 439 16.84 3.65 -12.72
N TYR A 440 17.46 2.59 -13.27
CA TYR A 440 17.70 1.34 -12.54
C TYR A 440 18.54 1.57 -11.28
N VAL A 441 19.67 2.28 -11.40
CA VAL A 441 20.54 2.62 -10.25
C VAL A 441 19.82 3.53 -9.26
N GLY A 442 19.05 4.50 -9.75
CA GLY A 442 18.27 5.39 -8.90
C GLY A 442 17.25 4.63 -8.06
N ILE A 443 16.50 3.71 -8.67
CA ILE A 443 15.49 2.91 -7.97
C ILE A 443 16.15 1.98 -6.94
N THR A 444 17.21 1.28 -7.34
CA THR A 444 17.93 0.34 -6.47
C THR A 444 18.59 1.05 -5.28
N LYS A 445 19.26 2.19 -5.52
CA LYS A 445 19.91 2.98 -4.47
C LYS A 445 18.90 3.58 -3.48
N HIS A 446 17.76 4.06 -3.98
CA HIS A 446 16.74 4.73 -3.17
C HIS A 446 15.57 3.82 -2.80
N TRP A 447 15.73 2.49 -2.86
CA TRP A 447 14.65 1.53 -2.64
C TRP A 447 13.88 1.78 -1.33
N GLY A 448 14.60 2.07 -0.24
CA GLY A 448 14.02 2.36 1.08
C GLY A 448 13.11 3.61 1.13
N GLU A 449 13.31 4.57 0.23
CA GLU A 449 12.48 5.79 0.12
C GLU A 449 11.25 5.58 -0.78
N LEU A 450 11.20 4.49 -1.55
CA LEU A 450 10.17 4.22 -2.56
C LEU A 450 9.01 3.40 -1.98
N LYS A 451 8.43 3.83 -0.85
CA LYS A 451 7.40 3.06 -0.11
C LYS A 451 6.23 2.60 -0.98
N GLY A 452 5.66 3.48 -1.80
CA GLY A 452 4.58 3.12 -2.70
C GLY A 452 5.00 2.07 -3.75
N LEU A 453 6.24 2.11 -4.23
CA LEU A 453 6.80 1.11 -5.15
C LEU A 453 7.08 -0.23 -4.45
N GLN A 454 7.51 -0.20 -3.19
CA GLN A 454 7.63 -1.41 -2.35
C GLN A 454 6.27 -2.07 -2.17
N ASN A 455 5.22 -1.28 -1.86
CA ASN A 455 3.86 -1.81 -1.76
C ASN A 455 3.40 -2.39 -3.10
N ARG A 456 3.68 -1.68 -4.19
CA ARG A 456 3.36 -2.09 -5.55
C ARG A 456 3.97 -3.44 -5.89
N ARG A 457 5.27 -3.63 -5.66
CA ARG A 457 5.97 -4.92 -5.82
C ARG A 457 5.31 -6.03 -5.01
N ARG A 458 4.98 -5.77 -3.74
CA ARG A 458 4.32 -6.75 -2.87
C ARG A 458 2.95 -7.16 -3.42
N ILE A 459 2.12 -6.19 -3.80
CA ILE A 459 0.78 -6.44 -4.34
C ILE A 459 0.90 -7.21 -5.65
N TRP A 460 1.80 -6.79 -6.55
CA TRP A 460 2.07 -7.46 -7.82
C TRP A 460 2.41 -8.93 -7.61
N ASN A 461 3.45 -9.23 -6.82
CA ASN A 461 3.88 -10.60 -6.57
C ASN A 461 2.81 -11.47 -5.92
N TYR A 462 1.98 -10.86 -5.06
CA TYR A 462 0.87 -11.57 -4.43
C TYR A 462 -0.26 -11.87 -5.44
N GLN A 463 -0.58 -10.93 -6.34
CA GLN A 463 -1.63 -11.14 -7.33
C GLN A 463 -1.19 -12.00 -8.51
N GLU A 464 0.08 -11.96 -8.90
CA GLU A 464 0.65 -12.84 -9.93
C GLU A 464 0.51 -14.32 -9.54
N LYS A 465 0.85 -14.65 -8.29
CA LYS A 465 0.59 -15.99 -7.71
C LYS A 465 -0.90 -16.35 -7.69
N ARG A 466 -1.79 -15.36 -7.51
CA ARG A 466 -3.24 -15.61 -7.60
C ARG A 466 -3.67 -15.93 -9.01
N LEU A 467 -3.16 -15.20 -10.00
CA LEU A 467 -3.55 -15.40 -11.39
C LEU A 467 -3.28 -16.82 -11.84
N VAL A 468 -2.17 -17.43 -11.43
CA VAL A 468 -1.90 -18.86 -11.68
C VAL A 468 -3.01 -19.76 -11.14
N GLN A 469 -3.54 -19.47 -9.96
CA GLN A 469 -4.67 -20.23 -9.38
C GLN A 469 -6.01 -19.91 -10.07
N LEU A 470 -6.17 -18.67 -10.54
CA LEU A 470 -7.35 -18.26 -11.29
C LEU A 470 -7.40 -18.96 -12.65
N GLU A 471 -6.28 -19.08 -13.36
CA GLU A 471 -6.19 -19.83 -14.63
C GLU A 471 -6.53 -21.30 -14.45
N TYR A 472 -6.09 -21.91 -13.34
CA TYR A 472 -6.50 -23.26 -12.97
C TYR A 472 -8.02 -23.35 -12.75
N HIS A 473 -8.60 -22.42 -11.98
CA HIS A 473 -10.06 -22.35 -11.79
C HIS A 473 -10.84 -22.18 -13.11
N MET A 474 -10.35 -21.33 -14.00
CA MET A 474 -10.97 -21.14 -15.32
C MET A 474 -10.96 -22.43 -16.15
N SER A 475 -9.90 -23.21 -16.04
CA SER A 475 -9.77 -24.52 -16.71
C SER A 475 -10.72 -25.57 -16.14
N ASP A 476 -10.90 -25.58 -14.81
CA ASP A 476 -11.86 -26.45 -14.12
C ASP A 476 -13.30 -26.12 -14.55
N ILE A 477 -13.70 -24.84 -14.53
CA ILE A 477 -15.03 -24.39 -14.98
C ILE A 477 -15.29 -24.81 -16.44
N ALA A 478 -14.31 -24.65 -17.31
CA ALA A 478 -14.44 -25.01 -18.72
C ALA A 478 -14.68 -26.53 -18.89
N SER A 479 -13.96 -27.34 -18.12
CA SER A 479 -14.07 -28.80 -18.15
C SER A 479 -15.44 -29.29 -17.65
N ASP A 480 -15.96 -28.69 -16.58
CA ASP A 480 -17.29 -28.99 -16.05
C ASP A 480 -18.38 -28.63 -17.09
N SER A 481 -18.27 -27.48 -17.77
CA SER A 481 -19.24 -27.06 -18.79
C SER A 481 -19.31 -28.02 -19.99
N MET A 482 -18.17 -28.56 -20.43
CA MET A 482 -18.10 -29.53 -21.53
C MET A 482 -18.69 -30.89 -21.14
N SER A 483 -18.59 -31.28 -19.86
CA SER A 483 -19.18 -32.53 -19.38
C SER A 483 -20.71 -32.46 -19.29
N THR A 484 -21.27 -31.28 -19.00
CA THR A 484 -22.73 -31.08 -18.90
C THR A 484 -23.44 -30.91 -20.25
N GLU A 485 -22.71 -30.64 -21.33
CA GLU A 485 -23.27 -30.57 -22.69
C GLU A 485 -23.23 -31.92 -23.44
N SER A 486 -22.58 -32.94 -22.86
CA SER A 486 -22.46 -34.29 -23.42
C SER A 486 -23.47 -35.32 -22.89
N ASP A 487 -24.37 -34.90 -22.00
CA ASP A 487 -25.55 -35.65 -21.52
C ASP A 487 -26.85 -35.02 -22.07
#